data_AF-A0A1B6J8D6-F1
#
_entry.id   AF-A0A1B6J8D6-F1
#
_cell.length_a   1.000
_cell.length_b   1.000
_cell.length_c   1.000
_cell.angle_alpha   90.00
_cell.angle_beta   90.00
_cell.angle_gamma   90.00
#
_symmetry.space_group_name_H-M   'P 1'
#
loop_
_entity.id
_entity.type
_entity.pdbx_description
1 polymer ?
#
loop_
_entity_poly.entity_id
_entity_poly.type
_entity_poly.pdbx_seq_one_letter_code
_entity_poly.pdbx_strand_id
1 'polypeptide(L)'
;MFKFVLNYFVFFITIVLVTVSDVVSFGEVIYAINAGGEAFTDSLGIKYDRDPLFGKVGTASDYGKQLLIGRVPPSDQILYQTERYHHSTFGYDIPINDDGEYVMVLKFCEVYFNSPNMKVFDIVLNGDHTIVTDLDIYDRVGRGVAHDEYVTFSVNRGRLYYNEEESDIRGGKIRVEFIKG
;
A
#
# COMPACT_ATOMS: atom_id res chain seq x y z
N MET A 1 -27.89 -38.32 39.87
CA MET A 1 -26.47 -38.47 39.50
C MET A 1 -26.17 -38.13 38.03
N PHE A 2 -27.05 -38.46 37.07
CA PHE A 2 -26.83 -38.19 35.63
C PHE A 2 -26.90 -36.71 35.19
N LYS A 3 -27.68 -35.86 35.86
CA LYS A 3 -27.82 -34.42 35.52
C LYS A 3 -26.61 -33.55 35.90
N PHE A 4 -25.77 -33.98 36.83
CA PHE A 4 -24.62 -33.21 37.29
C PHE A 4 -23.41 -33.33 36.34
N VAL A 5 -23.24 -34.48 35.68
CA VAL A 5 -22.12 -34.72 34.74
C VAL A 5 -22.33 -33.98 33.41
N LEU A 6 -23.59 -33.82 32.97
CA LEU A 6 -23.92 -33.15 31.72
C LEU A 6 -23.62 -31.63 31.76
N ASN A 7 -23.81 -30.97 32.91
CA ASN A 7 -23.56 -29.53 33.05
C ASN A 7 -22.07 -29.17 33.02
N TYR A 8 -21.19 -30.02 33.57
CA TYR A 8 -19.74 -29.78 33.48
C TYR A 8 -19.19 -30.00 32.08
N PHE A 9 -19.77 -30.92 31.31
CA PHE A 9 -19.37 -31.19 29.92
C PHE A 9 -19.78 -30.05 28.98
N VAL A 10 -20.97 -29.47 29.16
CA VAL A 10 -21.43 -28.30 28.38
C VAL A 10 -20.60 -27.06 28.73
N PHE A 11 -20.26 -26.85 30.00
CA PHE A 11 -19.45 -25.70 30.42
C PHE A 11 -18.02 -25.74 29.85
N PHE A 12 -17.42 -26.94 29.75
CA PHE A 12 -16.10 -27.13 29.14
C PHE A 12 -16.11 -26.87 27.62
N ILE A 13 -17.18 -27.26 26.90
CA ILE A 13 -17.30 -26.98 25.46
C ILE A 13 -17.49 -25.49 25.20
N THR A 14 -18.22 -24.75 26.04
CA THR A 14 -18.35 -23.29 25.90
C THR A 14 -17.08 -22.52 26.23
N ILE A 15 -16.19 -23.02 27.09
CA ILE A 15 -14.90 -22.37 27.40
C ILE A 15 -13.88 -22.59 26.27
N VAL A 16 -13.91 -23.75 25.61
CA VAL A 16 -12.98 -24.07 24.51
C VAL A 16 -13.34 -23.33 23.21
N LEU A 17 -14.59 -22.89 23.04
CA LEU A 17 -15.00 -22.08 21.87
C LEU A 17 -14.62 -20.59 21.97
N VAL A 18 -14.04 -20.14 23.08
CA VAL A 18 -13.60 -18.74 23.29
C VAL A 18 -12.11 -18.55 22.98
N THR A 19 -11.37 -19.61 22.69
CA THR A 19 -9.94 -19.50 22.36
C THR A 19 -9.72 -19.54 20.86
N VAL A 20 -8.98 -18.53 20.40
CA VAL A 20 -8.47 -18.30 19.04
C VAL A 20 -9.41 -17.51 18.14
N SER A 21 -9.75 -16.30 18.57
CA SER A 21 -9.67 -15.18 17.62
C SER A 21 -8.19 -14.90 17.45
N ASP A 22 -7.57 -15.51 16.43
CA ASP A 22 -6.33 -14.99 15.88
C ASP A 22 -6.66 -13.57 15.40
N VAL A 23 -6.41 -12.59 16.27
CA VAL A 23 -6.31 -11.20 15.83
C VAL A 23 -5.02 -11.18 15.04
N VAL A 24 -5.11 -11.54 13.76
CA VAL A 24 -4.13 -11.08 12.78
C VAL A 24 -4.35 -9.57 12.76
N SER A 25 -3.66 -8.88 13.65
CA SER A 25 -3.56 -7.43 13.60
C SER A 25 -2.70 -7.14 12.37
N PHE A 26 -3.34 -7.10 11.20
CA PHE A 26 -2.85 -6.22 10.15
C PHE A 26 -2.69 -4.86 10.84
N GLY A 27 -1.49 -4.30 10.84
CA GLY A 27 -1.24 -2.99 11.46
C GLY A 27 -2.33 -2.00 11.04
N GLU A 28 -2.61 -1.03 11.90
CA GLU A 28 -3.63 -0.02 11.60
C GLU A 28 -3.33 0.67 10.27
N VAL A 29 -4.26 0.58 9.31
CA VAL A 29 -4.13 1.34 8.06
C VAL A 29 -4.55 2.77 8.33
N ILE A 30 -3.57 3.63 8.53
CA ILE A 30 -3.80 5.06 8.83
C ILE A 30 -4.07 5.90 7.57
N TYR A 31 -3.67 5.42 6.40
CA TYR A 31 -3.84 6.13 5.13
C TYR A 31 -3.69 5.18 3.94
N ALA A 32 -4.61 5.27 2.98
CA ALA A 32 -4.54 4.53 1.72
C ALA A 32 -5.27 5.30 0.61
N ILE A 33 -4.70 5.34 -0.59
CA ILE A 33 -5.29 6.01 -1.77
C ILE A 33 -5.22 5.11 -3.00
N ASN A 34 -6.21 5.23 -3.88
CA ASN A 34 -6.19 4.58 -5.19
C ASN A 34 -5.65 5.54 -6.26
N ALA A 35 -4.36 5.44 -6.60
CA ALA A 35 -3.72 6.31 -7.58
C ALA A 35 -4.41 6.21 -8.96
N GLY A 36 -4.81 7.35 -9.50
CA GLY A 36 -5.55 7.47 -10.77
C GLY A 36 -7.01 7.07 -10.70
N GLY A 37 -7.48 6.52 -9.58
CA GLY A 37 -8.80 5.92 -9.45
C GLY A 37 -9.72 6.60 -8.44
N GLU A 38 -10.97 6.14 -8.44
CA GLU A 38 -11.98 6.47 -7.44
C GLU A 38 -11.72 5.70 -6.13
N ALA A 39 -12.42 6.11 -5.06
CA ALA A 39 -12.37 5.41 -3.78
C ALA A 39 -12.82 3.96 -3.94
N PHE A 40 -12.16 3.05 -3.21
CA PHE A 40 -12.37 1.61 -3.30
C PHE A 40 -12.17 0.94 -1.95
N THR A 41 -12.84 -0.19 -1.72
CA THR A 41 -12.60 -1.03 -0.54
C THR A 41 -12.24 -2.42 -1.03
N ASP A 42 -11.06 -2.89 -0.64
CA ASP A 42 -10.57 -4.20 -1.07
C ASP A 42 -11.25 -5.35 -0.33
N SER A 43 -10.93 -6.58 -0.75
CA SER A 43 -11.47 -7.80 -0.16
C SER A 43 -11.09 -8.02 1.31
N LEU A 44 -10.06 -7.32 1.80
CA LEU A 44 -9.62 -7.35 3.21
C LEU A 44 -10.27 -6.23 4.04
N GLY A 45 -11.06 -5.36 3.42
CA GLY A 45 -11.76 -4.25 4.08
C GLY A 45 -10.93 -2.97 4.20
N ILE A 46 -9.75 -2.89 3.57
CA ILE A 46 -8.95 -1.66 3.52
C ILE A 46 -9.66 -0.66 2.62
N LYS A 47 -9.91 0.52 3.17
CA LYS A 47 -10.54 1.63 2.45
C LYS A 47 -9.47 2.51 1.83
N TYR A 48 -9.45 2.53 0.50
CA TYR A 48 -8.64 3.42 -0.31
C TYR A 48 -9.48 4.64 -0.66
N ASP A 49 -8.99 5.83 -0.30
CA ASP A 49 -9.59 7.08 -0.74
C ASP A 49 -9.33 7.30 -2.23
N ARG A 50 -10.19 8.12 -2.86
CA ARG A 50 -9.95 8.61 -4.23
C ARG A 50 -8.62 9.35 -4.29
N ASP A 51 -7.93 9.24 -5.42
CA ASP A 51 -6.71 9.98 -5.67
C ASP A 51 -6.82 11.50 -5.35
N PRO A 52 -6.05 12.04 -4.40
CA PRO A 52 -6.09 13.46 -4.03
C PRO A 52 -5.55 14.41 -5.10
N LEU A 53 -4.78 13.88 -6.07
CA LEU A 53 -4.19 14.61 -7.19
C LEU A 53 -5.07 14.59 -8.44
N PHE A 54 -6.25 13.97 -8.39
CA PHE A 54 -7.18 13.93 -9.52
C PHE A 54 -7.48 15.34 -10.06
N GLY A 55 -7.24 15.55 -11.36
CA GLY A 55 -7.41 16.83 -12.04
C GLY A 55 -6.38 17.91 -11.68
N LYS A 56 -5.31 17.58 -10.94
CA LYS A 56 -4.28 18.55 -10.48
C LYS A 56 -2.89 18.27 -11.02
N VAL A 57 -2.35 17.09 -10.75
CA VAL A 57 -0.95 16.73 -11.06
C VAL A 57 -0.91 15.37 -11.73
N GLY A 58 -0.23 15.28 -12.87
CA GLY A 58 -0.14 14.05 -13.66
C GLY A 58 -1.46 13.62 -14.28
N THR A 59 -1.42 12.48 -14.93
CA THR A 59 -2.55 11.93 -15.67
C THR A 59 -3.08 10.71 -14.94
N ALA A 60 -4.37 10.75 -14.59
CA ALA A 60 -5.11 9.57 -14.18
C ALA A 60 -5.45 8.73 -15.41
N SER A 61 -5.25 7.43 -15.32
CA SER A 61 -5.48 6.48 -16.41
C SER A 61 -6.14 5.22 -15.84
N ASP A 62 -7.09 4.67 -16.59
CA ASP A 62 -7.68 3.36 -16.33
C ASP A 62 -7.34 2.36 -17.44
N TYR A 63 -6.25 2.62 -18.18
CA TYR A 63 -5.78 1.79 -19.28
C TYR A 63 -5.59 0.32 -18.85
N GLY A 64 -5.23 0.08 -17.59
CA GLY A 64 -5.10 -1.27 -17.03
C GLY A 64 -6.38 -2.09 -17.02
N LYS A 65 -7.58 -1.47 -17.08
CA LYS A 65 -8.88 -2.19 -17.08
C LYS A 65 -9.07 -3.15 -18.25
N GLN A 66 -8.30 -2.99 -19.33
CA GLN A 66 -8.32 -3.93 -20.46
C GLN A 66 -7.59 -5.25 -20.16
N LEU A 67 -6.85 -5.32 -19.04
CA LEU A 67 -6.03 -6.46 -18.65
C LEU A 67 -6.67 -7.19 -17.48
N LEU A 68 -6.51 -8.52 -17.48
CA LEU A 68 -6.66 -9.32 -16.28
C LEU A 68 -5.34 -9.23 -15.51
N ILE A 69 -5.38 -8.63 -14.31
CA ILE A 69 -4.16 -8.46 -13.52
C ILE A 69 -3.81 -9.74 -12.77
N GLY A 70 -2.58 -10.24 -12.96
CA GLY A 70 -2.05 -11.41 -12.26
C GLY A 70 -1.65 -11.12 -10.81
N ARG A 71 -1.59 -12.17 -9.97
CA ARG A 71 -1.19 -12.14 -8.54
C ARG A 71 -2.09 -11.37 -7.57
N VAL A 72 -3.30 -11.00 -8.00
CA VAL A 72 -4.29 -10.30 -7.18
C VAL A 72 -5.66 -10.94 -7.40
N PRO A 73 -6.53 -11.05 -6.36
CA PRO A 73 -7.88 -11.55 -6.55
C PRO A 73 -8.68 -10.64 -7.51
N PRO A 74 -9.62 -11.19 -8.31
CA PRO A 74 -10.39 -10.41 -9.27
C PRO A 74 -11.12 -9.19 -8.68
N SER A 75 -11.58 -9.27 -7.42
CA SER A 75 -12.24 -8.17 -6.74
C SER A 75 -11.35 -6.95 -6.55
N ASP A 76 -10.04 -7.15 -6.39
CA ASP A 76 -9.09 -6.10 -6.00
C ASP A 76 -8.23 -5.64 -7.17
N GLN A 77 -8.45 -6.20 -8.37
CA GLN A 77 -7.72 -5.83 -9.58
C GLN A 77 -7.80 -4.33 -9.89
N ILE A 78 -8.89 -3.66 -9.49
CA ILE A 78 -9.06 -2.23 -9.75
C ILE A 78 -7.90 -1.39 -9.19
N LEU A 79 -7.30 -1.79 -8.07
CA LEU A 79 -6.14 -1.12 -7.45
C LEU A 79 -4.86 -1.19 -8.29
N TYR A 80 -4.82 -2.09 -9.29
CA TYR A 80 -3.73 -2.25 -10.24
C TYR A 80 -4.14 -1.92 -11.68
N GLN A 81 -5.42 -1.62 -11.92
CA GLN A 81 -5.96 -1.27 -13.23
C GLN A 81 -6.08 0.25 -13.43
N THR A 82 -6.19 1.02 -12.34
CA THR A 82 -6.06 2.47 -12.36
C THR A 82 -4.64 2.88 -11.99
N GLU A 83 -4.12 3.91 -12.66
CA GLU A 83 -2.77 4.42 -12.42
C GLU A 83 -2.75 5.95 -12.47
N ARG A 84 -1.79 6.54 -11.76
CA ARG A 84 -1.33 7.90 -12.03
C ARG A 84 0.07 7.84 -12.62
N TYR A 85 0.22 8.40 -13.82
CA TYR A 85 1.53 8.60 -14.43
C TYR A 85 1.80 10.09 -14.65
N HIS A 86 3.07 10.43 -14.81
CA HIS A 86 3.50 11.80 -15.11
C HIS A 86 4.74 11.79 -15.99
N HIS A 87 4.92 12.81 -16.83
CA HIS A 87 6.14 12.99 -17.64
C HIS A 87 7.28 13.71 -16.90
N SER A 88 7.13 13.90 -15.58
CA SER A 88 8.01 14.66 -14.69
C SER A 88 7.82 14.13 -13.27
N THR A 89 8.68 14.54 -12.34
CA THR A 89 8.54 14.18 -10.93
C THR A 89 7.23 14.67 -10.33
N PHE A 90 6.58 13.80 -9.56
CA PHE A 90 5.40 14.13 -8.77
C PHE A 90 5.41 13.32 -7.46
N GLY A 91 4.55 13.65 -6.51
CA GLY A 91 4.47 12.91 -5.26
C GLY A 91 3.20 13.15 -4.47
N TYR A 92 3.01 12.33 -3.44
CA TYR A 92 1.91 12.41 -2.51
C TYR A 92 2.40 12.88 -1.14
N ASP A 93 1.65 13.79 -0.52
CA ASP A 93 1.86 14.13 0.88
C ASP A 93 0.96 13.24 1.74
N ILE A 94 1.58 12.45 2.60
CA ILE A 94 0.93 11.46 3.47
C ILE A 94 0.89 12.01 4.89
N PRO A 95 -0.28 12.13 5.53
CA PRO A 95 -0.37 12.58 6.91
C PRO A 95 0.27 11.57 7.86
N ILE A 96 1.08 12.07 8.80
CA ILE A 96 1.70 11.32 9.88
C ILE A 96 1.44 12.10 11.17
N ASN A 97 0.63 11.51 12.06
CA ASN A 97 0.16 12.19 13.27
C ASN A 97 0.82 11.67 14.55
N ASP A 98 1.37 10.45 14.52
CA ASP A 98 1.86 9.76 15.70
C ASP A 98 3.30 9.28 15.47
N ASP A 99 4.02 9.07 16.57
CA ASP A 99 5.31 8.38 16.55
C ASP A 99 5.06 6.88 16.47
N GLY A 100 5.91 6.16 15.73
CA GLY A 100 5.75 4.71 15.58
C GLY A 100 6.55 4.10 14.44
N GLU A 101 6.38 2.80 14.28
CA GLU A 101 6.91 2.02 13.16
C GLU A 101 5.84 1.92 12.07
N TYR A 102 6.21 2.23 10.84
CA TYR A 102 5.32 2.29 9.69
C TYR A 102 5.77 1.34 8.59
N VAL A 103 4.78 0.80 7.88
CA VAL A 103 4.99 0.07 6.62
C VAL A 103 4.21 0.80 5.53
N MET A 104 4.92 1.30 4.54
CA MET A 104 4.33 1.82 3.31
C MET A 104 4.34 0.73 2.25
N VAL A 105 3.17 0.47 1.67
CA VAL A 105 3.01 -0.48 0.56
C VAL A 105 2.72 0.32 -0.70
N LEU A 106 3.63 0.29 -1.66
CA LEU A 106 3.47 0.93 -2.96
C LEU A 106 3.08 -0.14 -3.98
N LYS A 107 1.87 -0.02 -4.54
CA LYS A 107 1.29 -0.98 -5.46
C LYS A 107 1.44 -0.50 -6.90
N PHE A 108 2.00 -1.36 -7.75
CA PHE A 108 2.33 -1.05 -9.13
C PHE A 108 1.85 -2.14 -10.09
N CYS A 109 1.57 -1.72 -11.33
CA CYS A 109 1.40 -2.64 -12.45
C CYS A 109 1.88 -1.93 -13.73
N GLU A 110 2.74 -2.58 -14.51
CA GLU A 110 3.01 -2.11 -15.87
C GLU A 110 1.83 -2.50 -16.76
N VAL A 111 1.13 -1.51 -17.31
CA VAL A 111 -0.05 -1.74 -18.16
C VAL A 111 0.16 -1.29 -19.60
N TYR A 112 1.21 -0.53 -19.89
CA TYR A 112 1.43 0.14 -21.17
C TYR A 112 2.66 -0.41 -21.92
N PHE A 113 3.83 -0.39 -21.29
CA PHE A 113 5.08 -0.82 -21.93
C PHE A 113 5.18 -2.34 -22.03
N ASN A 114 5.87 -2.81 -23.08
CA ASN A 114 5.95 -4.23 -23.45
C ASN A 114 7.41 -4.75 -23.46
N SER A 115 8.34 -4.04 -22.83
CA SER A 115 9.73 -4.45 -22.73
C SER A 115 10.43 -3.76 -21.56
N PRO A 116 11.52 -4.34 -21.01
CA PRO A 116 12.34 -3.69 -20.01
C PRO A 116 12.99 -2.39 -20.54
N ASN A 117 13.47 -1.57 -19.63
CA ASN A 117 14.16 -0.29 -19.80
C ASN A 117 13.35 0.80 -20.52
N MET A 118 12.03 0.63 -20.62
CA MET A 118 11.15 1.63 -21.25
C MET A 118 10.63 2.67 -20.25
N LYS A 119 10.48 2.28 -18.99
CA LYS A 119 10.08 3.14 -17.89
C LYS A 119 10.84 2.73 -16.64
N VAL A 120 11.79 3.56 -16.27
CA VAL A 120 12.63 3.41 -15.08
C VAL A 120 12.49 4.69 -14.27
N PHE A 121 12.32 4.57 -12.96
CA PHE A 121 12.15 5.71 -12.06
C PHE A 121 12.60 5.36 -10.66
N ASP A 122 12.99 6.37 -9.89
CA ASP A 122 13.28 6.21 -8.47
C ASP A 122 12.07 6.61 -7.63
N ILE A 123 12.05 6.13 -6.39
CA ILE A 123 11.09 6.55 -5.38
C ILE A 123 11.87 7.13 -4.22
N VAL A 124 11.55 8.38 -3.87
CA VAL A 124 12.18 9.14 -2.80
C VAL A 124 11.16 9.40 -1.69
N LEU A 125 11.55 9.15 -0.46
CA LEU A 125 10.78 9.40 0.74
C LEU A 125 11.35 10.61 1.48
N ASN A 126 10.45 11.52 1.81
CA ASN A 126 10.68 12.76 2.53
C ASN A 126 11.76 13.67 1.91
N GLY A 127 11.96 13.58 0.59
CA GLY A 127 12.92 14.39 -0.18
C GLY A 127 14.38 13.94 -0.08
N ASP A 128 14.74 13.17 0.95
CA ASP A 128 16.12 12.84 1.27
C ASP A 128 16.46 11.35 1.07
N HIS A 129 15.49 10.44 1.19
CA HIS A 129 15.76 9.00 1.20
C HIS A 129 15.32 8.33 -0.10
N THR A 130 16.25 7.88 -0.93
CA THR A 130 15.90 6.99 -2.05
C THR A 130 15.53 5.62 -1.51
N ILE A 131 14.23 5.31 -1.52
CA ILE A 131 13.66 4.08 -0.94
C ILE A 131 13.55 2.95 -1.96
N VAL A 132 13.44 3.28 -3.25
CA VAL A 132 13.51 2.31 -4.35
C VAL A 132 14.28 2.97 -5.49
N THR A 133 15.31 2.30 -6.01
CA THR A 133 16.17 2.80 -7.08
C THR A 133 15.94 2.02 -8.38
N ASP A 134 15.97 2.71 -9.51
CA ASP A 134 15.88 2.17 -10.86
C ASP A 134 14.70 1.19 -11.03
N LEU A 135 13.52 1.55 -10.53
CA LEU A 135 12.35 0.68 -10.59
C LEU A 135 11.84 0.58 -12.05
N ASP A 136 12.04 -0.61 -12.62
CA ASP A 136 11.38 -1.05 -13.85
C ASP A 136 10.36 -2.15 -13.52
N ILE A 137 9.08 -1.78 -13.48
CA ILE A 137 8.01 -2.72 -13.16
C ILE A 137 7.92 -3.86 -14.20
N TYR A 138 8.18 -3.57 -15.49
CA TYR A 138 8.14 -4.59 -16.53
C TYR A 138 9.28 -5.60 -16.33
N ASP A 139 10.49 -5.14 -16.02
CA ASP A 139 11.62 -6.04 -15.77
C ASP A 139 11.37 -6.92 -14.54
N ARG A 140 10.72 -6.38 -13.49
CA ARG A 140 10.39 -7.13 -12.27
C ARG A 140 9.35 -8.23 -12.50
N VAL A 141 8.25 -7.92 -13.18
CA VAL A 141 7.06 -8.82 -13.21
C VAL A 141 6.38 -8.96 -14.58
N GLY A 142 6.81 -8.20 -15.59
CA GLY A 142 6.17 -8.11 -16.89
C GLY A 142 4.90 -7.24 -16.89
N ARG A 143 4.21 -7.22 -18.03
CA ARG A 143 2.98 -6.45 -18.21
C ARG A 143 1.76 -7.16 -17.62
N GLY A 144 0.89 -6.41 -16.94
CA GLY A 144 -0.39 -6.90 -16.41
C GLY A 144 -0.25 -7.81 -15.18
N VAL A 145 0.84 -7.66 -14.42
CA VAL A 145 1.09 -8.41 -13.19
C VAL A 145 1.25 -7.42 -12.04
N ALA A 146 0.60 -7.70 -10.91
CA ALA A 146 0.74 -6.89 -9.69
C ALA A 146 2.18 -7.00 -9.12
N HIS A 147 2.74 -5.85 -8.75
CA HIS A 147 4.03 -5.71 -8.08
C HIS A 147 3.88 -4.76 -6.89
N ASP A 148 4.40 -5.15 -5.74
CA ASP A 148 4.31 -4.38 -4.50
C ASP A 148 5.71 -4.13 -3.94
N GLU A 149 6.00 -2.89 -3.59
CA GLU A 149 7.18 -2.50 -2.81
C GLU A 149 6.76 -2.26 -1.36
N TYR A 150 7.49 -2.86 -0.42
CA TYR A 150 7.26 -2.74 1.02
C TYR A 150 8.40 -1.94 1.63
N VAL A 151 8.09 -0.75 2.16
CA VAL A 151 9.08 0.15 2.75
C VAL A 151 8.76 0.35 4.22
N THR A 152 9.68 -0.06 5.08
CA THR A 152 9.59 0.12 6.53
C THR A 152 10.38 1.35 6.96
N PHE A 153 9.78 2.22 7.76
CA PHE A 153 10.43 3.39 8.35
C PHE A 153 9.84 3.67 9.72
N SER A 154 10.54 4.45 10.54
CA SER A 154 10.01 4.87 11.84
C SER A 154 9.93 6.37 11.95
N VAL A 155 9.02 6.83 12.82
CA VAL A 155 8.82 8.24 13.12
C VAL A 155 8.97 8.43 14.61
N ASN A 156 9.81 9.39 15.00
CA ASN A 156 10.03 9.72 16.39
C ASN A 156 10.27 11.23 16.52
N ARG A 157 9.43 11.90 17.32
CA ARG A 157 9.55 13.32 17.67
C ARG A 157 9.69 14.22 16.43
N GLY A 158 8.87 13.96 15.41
CA GLY A 158 8.83 14.75 14.18
C GLY A 158 10.00 14.51 13.23
N ARG A 159 10.74 13.41 13.38
CA ARG A 159 11.75 12.95 12.44
C ARG A 159 11.40 11.59 11.88
N LEU A 160 11.71 11.39 10.60
CA LEU A 160 11.60 10.13 9.90
C LEU A 160 12.97 9.44 9.89
N TYR A 161 12.98 8.13 10.09
CA TYR A 161 14.17 7.29 10.08
C TYR A 161 14.04 6.18 9.04
N TYR A 162 15.01 6.07 8.14
CA TYR A 162 15.09 5.03 7.12
C TYR A 162 16.55 4.63 6.89
N ASN A 163 16.87 3.33 7.00
CA ASN A 163 18.22 2.78 6.79
C ASN A 163 19.36 3.59 7.43
N GLU A 164 19.23 3.88 8.73
CA GLU A 164 20.21 4.66 9.54
C GLU A 164 20.28 6.17 9.22
N GLU A 165 19.58 6.64 8.20
CA GLU A 165 19.43 8.06 7.89
C GLU A 165 18.19 8.65 8.56
N GLU A 166 18.23 9.96 8.83
CA GLU A 166 17.09 10.71 9.35
C GLU A 166 16.78 11.96 8.52
N SER A 167 15.51 12.35 8.50
CA SER A 167 15.04 13.61 7.90
C SER A 167 13.92 14.24 8.74
N ASP A 168 13.79 15.57 8.68
CA ASP A 168 12.75 16.29 9.41
C ASP A 168 11.38 16.10 8.74
N ILE A 169 10.35 15.81 9.52
CA ILE A 169 8.96 15.82 9.06
C ILE A 169 8.41 17.24 9.21
N ARG A 170 7.96 17.82 8.09
CA ARG A 170 7.43 19.19 8.08
C ARG A 170 5.92 19.19 7.90
N GLY A 171 5.23 19.91 8.77
CA GLY A 171 3.78 20.11 8.66
C GLY A 171 2.94 18.84 8.90
N GLY A 172 3.46 17.87 9.66
CA GLY A 172 2.77 16.61 9.97
C GLY A 172 2.54 15.71 8.76
N LYS A 173 3.39 15.84 7.73
CA LYS A 173 3.30 15.06 6.50
C LYS A 173 4.66 14.60 6.05
N ILE A 174 4.71 13.38 5.55
CA ILE A 174 5.85 12.84 4.79
C ILE A 174 5.50 12.90 3.32
N ARG A 175 6.50 13.06 2.46
CA ARG A 175 6.29 13.15 1.01
C ARG A 175 6.88 11.93 0.32
N VAL A 176 6.10 11.27 -0.55
CA VAL A 176 6.56 10.15 -1.37
C VAL A 176 6.61 10.63 -2.82
N GLU A 177 7.79 10.68 -3.40
CA GLU A 177 8.03 11.26 -4.73
C GLU A 177 8.50 10.18 -5.71
N PHE A 178 7.93 10.20 -6.91
CA PHE A 178 8.30 9.36 -8.04
C PHE A 178 9.19 10.20 -8.95
N ILE A 179 10.49 9.95 -8.90
CA ILE A 179 11.51 10.72 -9.61
C ILE A 179 11.65 10.15 -11.00
N LYS A 180 11.47 11.00 -12.00
CA LYS A 180 11.71 10.60 -13.39
C LYS A 180 13.19 10.22 -13.58
N GLY A 181 13.44 9.01 -14.08
CA GLY A 181 14.75 8.56 -14.57
C GLY A 181 15.16 9.16 -15.92
#